data_AF-A0A2J7RNZ8-F1
#
_entry.id   AF-A0A2J7RNZ8-F1
#
_cell.length_a   1.000
_cell.length_b   1.000
_cell.length_c   1.000
_cell.angle_alpha   90.00
_cell.angle_beta   90.00
_cell.angle_gamma   90.00
#
_symmetry.space_group_name_H-M   'P 1'
#
loop_
_entity.id
_entity.type
_entity.pdbx_description
1 polymer ?
#
loop_
_entity_poly.entity_id
_entity_poly.type
_entity_poly.pdbx_seq_one_letter_code
_entity_poly.pdbx_strand_id
1 'polypeptide(L)'
;MEDRCPPPMHPIQFYQTTIKVYARCLRPDIEYKTLSITFQTSCREVVTSLLNKYRMRHRDPNLFYLTMEVTVRKAGVRTVLVLDEDARPAVLQSCHPRGDSRFLLQTRRGGLVKIYDSVLMSGSQYKSLLISDRTTVDELIQILLNCYNSKERVEQFSLYEVCRSQEYQRKLHPDDCPLSVQHCWTSPNEFHFLIRRNLDFRPRRKGPWTPELPSIPCSSRQSQPATSQQSSLQNETPTKSLSNLSSYADYENYFYI
;
A
#
# COMPACT_ATOMS: atom_id res chain seq x y z
N MET A 1 7.31 -0.24 58.60
CA MET A 1 7.28 -0.86 57.26
C MET A 1 6.21 -0.13 56.49
N GLU A 2 6.58 0.96 55.82
CA GLU A 2 5.63 1.74 55.02
C GLU A 2 5.49 1.11 53.64
N ASP A 3 4.29 0.58 53.39
CA ASP A 3 3.80 0.15 52.08
C ASP A 3 3.86 1.33 51.11
N ARG A 4 4.86 1.30 50.21
CA ARG A 4 4.85 2.18 49.04
C ARG A 4 3.89 1.59 48.02
N CYS A 5 2.68 2.15 47.95
CA CYS A 5 1.80 1.96 46.81
C CYS A 5 2.59 2.20 45.49
N PRO A 6 2.43 1.33 44.48
CA PRO A 6 2.97 1.60 43.15
C PRO A 6 2.34 2.89 42.62
N PRO A 7 3.10 3.71 41.86
CA PRO A 7 2.57 4.94 41.30
C PRO A 7 1.38 4.63 40.38
N PRO A 8 0.36 5.51 40.33
CA PRO A 8 -0.80 5.31 39.48
C PRO A 8 -0.35 5.23 38.02
N MET A 9 -0.77 4.17 37.32
CA MET A 9 -0.64 4.05 35.87
C MET A 9 -1.46 5.17 35.24
N HIS A 10 -0.77 6.25 34.84
CA HIS A 10 -1.40 7.33 34.10
C HIS A 10 -2.04 6.78 32.82
N PRO A 11 -3.26 7.23 32.46
CA PRO A 11 -3.88 6.85 31.19
C PRO A 11 -2.95 7.23 30.05
N ILE A 12 -2.88 6.38 29.01
CA ILE A 12 -2.05 6.50 27.81
C ILE A 12 -2.21 7.91 27.21
N GLN A 13 -1.39 8.86 27.64
CA GLN A 13 -1.34 10.18 27.04
C GLN A 13 -0.59 10.07 25.72
N PHE A 14 -1.19 10.59 24.66
CA PHE A 14 -0.61 10.71 23.32
C PHE A 14 0.58 11.68 23.33
N TYR A 15 1.70 11.29 23.94
CA TYR A 15 2.92 12.09 23.90
C TYR A 15 3.36 12.24 22.44
N GLN A 16 3.31 13.49 21.96
CA GLN A 16 3.83 13.87 20.66
C GLN A 16 5.31 14.19 20.78
N THR A 17 6.06 13.84 19.75
CA THR A 17 7.47 14.20 19.59
C THR A 17 7.71 14.67 18.16
N THR A 18 8.90 15.19 17.90
CA THR A 18 9.30 15.55 16.53
C THR A 18 10.46 14.68 16.06
N ILE A 19 10.41 14.32 14.78
CA ILE A 19 11.50 13.65 14.08
C ILE A 19 11.90 14.48 12.85
N LYS A 20 13.19 14.44 12.50
CA LYS A 20 13.69 14.99 11.24
C LYS A 20 13.84 13.84 10.23
N VAL A 21 13.17 13.95 9.10
CA VAL A 21 13.28 12.99 8.00
C VAL A 21 13.92 13.65 6.79
N TYR A 22 15.07 13.13 6.38
CA TYR A 22 15.79 13.55 5.19
C TYR A 22 15.17 12.87 3.97
N ALA A 23 14.46 13.65 3.14
CA ALA A 23 13.64 13.14 2.04
C ALA A 23 14.13 13.65 0.67
N ARG A 24 15.45 13.56 0.44
CA ARG A 24 16.09 14.02 -0.81
C ARG A 24 15.51 13.36 -2.07
N CYS A 25 15.03 12.12 -1.95
CA CYS A 25 14.35 11.38 -3.02
C CYS A 25 12.99 11.98 -3.43
N LEU A 26 12.41 12.88 -2.64
CA LEU A 26 11.20 13.64 -3.03
C LEU A 26 11.54 15.07 -3.46
N ARG A 27 12.44 15.74 -2.73
CA ARG A 27 12.83 17.13 -2.95
C ARG A 27 14.32 17.29 -2.64
N PRO A 28 15.20 17.27 -3.65
CA PRO A 28 16.66 17.40 -3.45
C PRO A 28 17.06 18.70 -2.76
N ASP A 29 16.32 19.79 -3.00
CA ASP A 29 16.61 21.12 -2.44
C ASP A 29 16.25 21.25 -0.94
N ILE A 30 15.49 20.32 -0.39
CA ILE A 30 15.04 20.38 1.01
C ILE A 30 15.87 19.37 1.80
N GLU A 31 16.70 19.87 2.70
CA GLU A 31 17.61 19.03 3.47
C GLU A 31 16.83 17.99 4.30
N TYR A 32 15.87 18.44 5.10
CA TYR A 32 15.00 17.58 5.89
C TYR A 32 13.61 18.19 6.10
N LYS A 33 12.64 17.33 6.44
CA LYS A 33 11.33 17.73 6.94
C LYS A 33 11.19 17.34 8.40
N THR A 34 10.83 18.30 9.25
CA THR A 34 10.41 18.02 10.63
C THR A 34 8.95 17.59 10.65
N LEU A 35 8.66 16.44 11.26
CA LEU A 35 7.31 15.90 11.44
C LEU A 35 6.99 15.82 12.93
N SER A 36 5.80 16.24 13.33
CA SER A 36 5.23 15.90 14.64
C SER A 36 4.52 14.55 14.54
N ILE A 37 4.89 13.60 15.39
CA ILE A 37 4.39 12.22 15.40
C ILE A 37 4.14 11.76 16.83
N THR A 38 3.37 10.68 17.01
CA THR A 38 3.22 10.01 18.30
C THR A 38 4.19 8.84 18.43
N PHE A 39 4.33 8.29 19.63
CA PHE A 39 5.10 7.04 19.84
C PHE A 39 4.47 5.80 19.20
N GLN A 40 3.23 5.90 18.70
CA GLN A 40 2.56 4.82 17.97
C GLN A 40 2.68 4.97 16.45
N THR A 41 3.07 6.16 15.96
CA THR A 41 3.16 6.41 14.53
C THR A 41 4.15 5.45 13.88
N SER A 42 3.71 4.74 12.85
CA SER A 42 4.53 3.77 12.12
C SER A 42 5.34 4.41 11.00
N CYS A 43 6.34 3.68 10.48
CA CYS A 43 7.09 4.13 9.30
C CYS A 43 6.18 4.30 8.08
N ARG A 44 5.20 3.41 7.87
CA ARG A 44 4.19 3.52 6.81
C ARG A 44 3.39 4.82 6.89
N GLU A 45 2.98 5.21 8.09
CA GLU A 45 2.26 6.47 8.33
C GLU A 45 3.15 7.70 8.11
N VAL A 46 4.44 7.62 8.47
CA VAL A 46 5.43 8.67 8.18
C VAL A 46 5.61 8.86 6.68
N VAL A 47 5.78 7.78 5.92
CA VAL A 47 5.88 7.80 4.44
C VAL A 47 4.64 8.51 3.85
N THR A 48 3.45 8.05 4.24
CA THR A 48 2.18 8.63 3.77
C THR A 48 2.08 10.12 4.11
N SER A 49 2.48 10.50 5.32
CA SER A 49 2.50 11.89 5.77
C SER A 49 3.45 12.78 4.96
N LEU A 50 4.61 12.25 4.57
CA LEU A 50 5.58 12.95 3.73
C LEU A 50 5.01 13.16 2.32
N LEU A 51 4.49 12.11 1.68
CA LEU A 51 3.87 12.21 0.36
C LEU A 51 2.73 13.23 0.35
N ASN A 52 1.88 13.23 1.40
CA ASN A 52 0.83 14.23 1.58
C ASN A 52 1.38 15.65 1.68
N LYS A 53 2.35 15.89 2.57
CA LYS A 53 2.95 17.23 2.78
C LYS A 53 3.67 17.77 1.55
N TYR A 54 4.24 16.89 0.72
CA TYR A 54 4.89 17.24 -0.54
C TYR A 54 3.93 17.24 -1.75
N ARG A 55 2.63 17.00 -1.55
CA ARG A 55 1.61 16.91 -2.61
C ARG A 55 1.89 15.80 -3.65
N MET A 56 2.54 14.72 -3.24
CA MET A 56 2.91 13.56 -4.05
C MET A 56 2.02 12.33 -3.81
N ARG A 57 0.73 12.55 -3.56
CA ARG A 57 -0.25 11.47 -3.28
C ARG A 57 -0.51 10.52 -4.46
N HIS A 58 -0.09 10.94 -5.66
CA HIS A 58 -0.14 10.16 -6.89
C HIS A 58 1.07 9.24 -7.06
N ARG A 59 2.04 9.27 -6.13
CA ARG A 59 3.12 8.28 -6.09
C ARG A 59 2.71 7.14 -5.16
N ASP A 60 3.17 5.95 -5.50
CA ASP A 60 2.93 4.75 -4.71
C ASP A 60 3.70 4.79 -3.38
N PRO A 61 3.03 4.78 -2.21
CA PRO A 61 3.70 4.76 -0.92
C PRO A 61 4.54 3.51 -0.67
N ASN A 62 4.21 2.36 -1.28
CA ASN A 62 4.93 1.09 -1.09
C ASN A 62 6.30 1.08 -1.78
N LEU A 63 6.59 2.09 -2.61
CA LEU A 63 7.92 2.35 -3.17
C LEU A 63 8.84 3.07 -2.21
N PHE A 64 8.36 3.51 -1.04
CA PHE A 64 9.18 4.27 -0.10
C PHE A 64 9.31 3.55 1.23
N TYR A 65 10.46 3.70 1.86
CA TYR A 65 10.73 3.14 3.17
C TYR A 65 11.69 4.03 3.95
N LEU A 66 11.74 3.84 5.27
CA LEU A 66 12.66 4.59 6.12
C LEU A 66 13.90 3.77 6.42
N THR A 67 15.03 4.46 6.48
CA THR A 67 16.26 3.98 7.09
C THR A 67 16.66 4.87 8.24
N MET A 68 17.30 4.31 9.26
CA MET A 68 17.88 5.04 10.38
C MET A 68 19.40 4.93 10.32
N GLU A 69 20.08 6.05 10.16
CA GLU A 69 21.52 6.13 10.37
C GLU A 69 21.81 6.40 11.83
N VAL A 70 22.67 5.58 12.43
CA VAL A 70 23.16 5.73 13.81
C VAL A 70 24.67 5.86 13.78
N THR A 71 25.20 6.93 14.40
CA THR A 71 26.64 7.16 14.52
C THR A 71 27.10 6.88 15.94
N VAL A 72 28.06 5.98 16.11
CA VAL A 72 28.68 5.68 17.41
C VAL A 72 29.97 6.47 17.55
N ARG A 73 29.91 7.65 18.18
CA ARG A 73 31.05 8.59 18.29
C ARG A 73 32.33 7.96 18.83
N LYS A 74 32.23 7.06 19.83
CA LYS A 74 33.40 6.41 20.44
C LYS A 74 34.15 5.48 19.48
N ALA A 75 33.48 4.96 18.45
CA ALA A 75 34.06 4.02 17.50
C ALA A 75 34.24 4.62 16.09
N GLY A 76 33.71 5.83 15.83
CA GLY A 76 33.70 6.43 14.49
C GLY A 76 32.85 5.66 13.47
N VAL A 77 32.08 4.66 13.90
CA VAL A 77 31.29 3.78 13.03
C VAL A 77 29.92 4.38 12.78
N ARG A 78 29.53 4.44 11.50
CA ARG A 78 28.17 4.77 11.05
C ARG A 78 27.48 3.50 10.57
N THR A 79 26.32 3.20 11.17
CA THR A 79 25.49 2.05 10.79
C THR A 79 24.19 2.55 10.18
N VAL A 80 23.73 1.91 9.10
CA VAL A 80 22.43 2.19 8.46
C VAL A 80 21.50 1.01 8.72
N LEU A 81 20.36 1.27 9.36
CA LEU A 81 19.34 0.29 9.66
C LEU A 81 18.16 0.50 8.72
N VAL A 82 17.75 -0.52 7.97
CA VAL A 82 16.49 -0.51 7.24
C VAL A 82 15.37 -0.75 8.24
N LEU A 83 14.35 0.12 8.22
CA LEU A 83 13.22 0.02 9.14
C LEU A 83 12.05 -0.69 8.46
N ASP A 84 11.42 -1.60 9.20
CA ASP A 84 10.15 -2.20 8.79
C ASP A 84 9.02 -1.17 8.76
N GLU A 85 7.98 -1.46 7.99
CA GLU A 85 6.85 -0.55 7.79
C GLU A 85 6.08 -0.24 9.09
N ASP A 86 6.02 -1.22 9.99
CA ASP A 86 5.38 -1.10 11.32
C ASP A 86 6.32 -0.58 12.42
N ALA A 87 7.60 -0.35 12.10
CA ALA A 87 8.56 0.18 13.06
C ALA A 87 8.15 1.58 13.51
N ARG A 88 8.44 1.92 14.77
CA ARG A 88 7.98 3.16 15.42
C ARG A 88 9.15 4.14 15.58
N PRO A 89 9.35 5.10 14.67
CA PRO A 89 10.53 5.97 14.65
C PRO A 89 10.69 6.81 15.93
N ALA A 90 9.60 7.23 16.56
CA ALA A 90 9.66 7.95 17.84
C ALA A 90 10.25 7.10 18.97
N VAL A 91 9.90 5.82 19.05
CA VAL A 91 10.47 4.86 20.01
C VAL A 91 11.96 4.67 19.71
N LEU A 92 12.30 4.41 18.45
CA LEU A 92 13.69 4.22 18.02
C LEU A 92 14.56 5.44 18.33
N GLN A 93 14.06 6.66 18.09
CA GLN A 93 14.76 7.90 18.41
C GLN A 93 15.01 8.03 19.92
N SER A 94 14.05 7.64 20.77
CA SER A 94 14.16 7.75 22.23
C SER A 94 15.23 6.84 22.84
N CYS A 95 15.54 5.71 22.19
CA CYS A 95 16.54 4.75 22.67
C CYS A 95 18.00 5.21 22.44
N HIS A 96 18.23 6.33 21.75
CA HIS A 96 19.57 6.78 21.35
C HIS A 96 20.05 7.97 22.21
N PRO A 97 20.99 7.76 23.15
CA PRO A 97 21.26 8.71 24.24
C PRO A 97 21.83 10.10 23.84
N ARG A 98 22.07 10.41 22.56
CA ARG A 98 22.79 11.64 22.14
C ARG A 98 22.35 12.26 20.81
N GLY A 99 21.19 11.88 20.24
CA GLY A 99 20.61 12.59 19.10
C GLY A 99 21.34 12.46 17.75
N ASP A 100 22.26 11.50 17.61
CA ASP A 100 22.97 11.24 16.34
C ASP A 100 22.21 10.25 15.42
N SER A 101 20.91 10.06 15.66
CA SER A 101 20.05 9.26 14.80
C SER A 101 19.45 10.12 13.70
N ARG A 102 19.63 9.72 12.43
CA ARG A 102 19.02 10.39 11.28
C ARG A 102 18.06 9.44 10.57
N PHE A 103 16.84 9.88 10.33
CA PHE A 103 15.89 9.13 9.51
C PHE A 103 15.98 9.62 8.07
N LEU A 104 16.11 8.70 7.12
CA LEU A 104 16.14 9.00 5.70
C LEU A 104 15.00 8.27 5.01
N LEU A 105 14.33 8.95 4.08
CA LEU A 105 13.37 8.34 3.18
C LEU A 105 14.13 7.81 1.95
N GLN A 106 13.98 6.52 1.69
CA GLN A 106 14.60 5.82 0.57
C GLN A 106 13.53 5.28 -0.38
N THR A 107 13.94 4.94 -1.62
CA THR A 107 13.06 4.37 -2.65
C THR A 107 13.41 2.91 -2.93
N ARG A 108 12.40 2.07 -3.12
CA ARG A 108 12.51 0.69 -3.59
C ARG A 108 12.35 0.65 -5.10
N ARG A 109 12.76 -0.47 -5.70
CA ARG A 109 12.48 -0.74 -7.11
C ARG A 109 10.98 -1.00 -7.29
N GLY A 110 10.45 -0.58 -8.42
CA GLY A 110 9.08 -0.83 -8.84
C GLY A 110 9.01 -1.26 -10.29
N GLY A 111 7.80 -1.42 -10.81
CA GLY A 111 7.53 -1.68 -12.22
C GLY A 111 6.43 -0.77 -12.77
N LEU A 112 6.50 -0.50 -14.07
CA LEU A 112 5.48 0.28 -14.77
C LEU A 112 4.29 -0.62 -15.13
N VAL A 113 3.10 -0.15 -14.78
CA VAL A 113 1.83 -0.72 -15.25
C VAL A 113 1.09 0.32 -16.09
N LYS A 114 0.41 -0.15 -17.14
CA LYS A 114 -0.44 0.69 -17.99
C LYS A 114 -1.91 0.39 -17.71
N ILE A 115 -2.69 1.42 -17.38
CA ILE A 115 -4.11 1.32 -17.04
C ILE A 115 -4.90 2.17 -18.03
N TYR A 116 -5.82 1.55 -18.76
CA TYR A 116 -6.81 2.25 -19.56
C TYR A 116 -7.89 2.84 -18.63
N ASP A 117 -7.97 4.16 -18.58
CA ASP A 117 -8.66 4.92 -17.55
C ASP A 117 -9.65 5.98 -18.09
N SER A 118 -10.16 5.76 -19.30
CA SER A 118 -11.15 6.62 -19.94
C SER A 118 -12.42 6.85 -19.11
N VAL A 119 -12.73 5.95 -18.16
CA VAL A 119 -13.84 6.08 -17.22
C VAL A 119 -13.61 7.15 -16.12
N LEU A 120 -12.35 7.53 -15.90
CA LEU A 120 -11.95 8.59 -14.97
C LEU A 120 -11.73 9.91 -15.68
N MET A 121 -11.14 9.87 -16.88
CA MET A 121 -10.85 11.04 -17.70
C MET A 121 -11.22 10.75 -19.16
N SER A 122 -12.32 11.35 -19.62
CA SER A 122 -12.77 11.24 -21.01
C SER A 122 -11.66 11.65 -21.98
N GLY A 123 -11.36 10.79 -22.95
CA GLY A 123 -10.30 11.01 -23.94
C GLY A 123 -8.90 10.56 -23.49
N SER A 124 -8.71 10.15 -22.23
CA SER A 124 -7.47 9.50 -21.80
C SER A 124 -7.31 8.15 -22.50
N GLN A 125 -6.11 7.92 -23.07
CA GLN A 125 -5.78 6.64 -23.71
C GLN A 125 -5.41 5.61 -22.64
N TYR A 126 -4.38 5.90 -21.86
CA TYR A 126 -3.97 5.12 -20.70
C TYR A 126 -3.13 6.00 -19.78
N LYS A 127 -3.06 5.61 -18.52
CA LYS A 127 -2.10 6.14 -17.56
C LYS A 127 -1.05 5.09 -17.23
N SER A 128 0.22 5.49 -17.29
CA SER A 128 1.33 4.68 -16.80
C SER A 128 1.66 5.06 -15.36
N LEU A 129 1.69 4.08 -14.47
CA LEU A 129 2.05 4.27 -13.06
C LEU A 129 3.23 3.38 -12.71
N LEU A 130 4.23 3.95 -12.02
CA LEU A 130 5.30 3.19 -11.38
C LEU A 130 4.79 2.72 -10.01
N ILE A 131 4.72 1.41 -9.81
CA ILE A 131 4.22 0.80 -8.58
C ILE A 131 5.16 -0.26 -8.00
N SER A 132 5.01 -0.53 -6.72
CA SER A 132 5.67 -1.62 -6.01
C SER A 132 5.07 -2.98 -6.41
N ASP A 133 5.84 -4.05 -6.20
CA ASP A 133 5.38 -5.43 -6.35
C ASP A 133 4.33 -5.83 -5.32
N ARG A 134 4.24 -5.10 -4.20
CA ARG A 134 3.26 -5.31 -3.13
C ARG A 134 2.01 -4.45 -3.25
N THR A 135 1.93 -3.59 -4.25
CA THR A 135 0.80 -2.67 -4.39
C THR A 135 -0.42 -3.42 -4.85
N THR A 136 -1.47 -3.34 -4.04
CA THR A 136 -2.75 -4.01 -4.29
C THR A 136 -3.57 -3.28 -5.36
N VAL A 137 -4.61 -3.93 -5.89
CA VAL A 137 -5.57 -3.31 -6.82
C VAL A 137 -6.23 -2.08 -6.20
N ASP A 138 -6.67 -2.16 -4.95
CA ASP A 138 -7.31 -1.03 -4.26
C ASP A 138 -6.34 0.15 -4.09
N GLU A 139 -5.09 -0.12 -3.72
CA GLU A 139 -4.05 0.91 -3.63
C GLU A 139 -3.74 1.52 -5.01
N LEU A 140 -3.66 0.71 -6.07
CA LEU A 140 -3.48 1.20 -7.44
C LEU A 140 -4.63 2.11 -7.87
N ILE A 141 -5.88 1.73 -7.61
CA ILE A 141 -7.06 2.56 -7.89
C ILE A 141 -6.97 3.86 -7.09
N GLN A 142 -6.59 3.80 -5.81
CA GLN A 142 -6.45 4.99 -4.98
C GLN A 142 -5.37 5.95 -5.52
N ILE A 143 -4.23 5.42 -5.99
CA ILE A 143 -3.16 6.20 -6.62
C ILE A 143 -3.67 6.85 -7.91
N LEU A 144 -4.39 6.09 -8.75
CA LEU A 144 -4.97 6.57 -9.99
C LEU A 144 -5.98 7.70 -9.76
N LEU A 145 -6.86 7.57 -8.75
CA LEU A 145 -7.79 8.62 -8.34
C LEU A 145 -7.04 9.87 -7.83
N ASN A 146 -5.93 9.68 -7.10
CA ASN A 146 -5.09 10.78 -6.64
C ASN A 146 -4.43 11.55 -7.79
N CYS A 147 -4.11 10.90 -8.92
CA CYS A 147 -3.60 11.60 -10.11
C CYS A 147 -4.60 12.62 -10.66
N TYR A 148 -5.90 12.33 -10.57
CA TYR A 148 -6.97 13.21 -11.02
C TYR A 148 -7.56 14.07 -9.90
N ASN A 149 -6.96 14.02 -8.70
CA ASN A 149 -7.46 14.67 -7.49
C ASN A 149 -8.95 14.34 -7.21
N SER A 150 -9.39 13.12 -7.58
CA SER A 150 -10.74 12.63 -7.36
C SER A 150 -10.94 12.27 -5.87
N LYS A 151 -12.15 12.52 -5.37
CA LYS A 151 -12.58 12.15 -4.00
C LYS A 151 -13.50 10.93 -3.99
N GLU A 152 -13.69 10.31 -5.15
CA GLU A 152 -14.44 9.06 -5.26
C GLU A 152 -13.75 7.96 -4.46
N ARG A 153 -14.53 6.94 -4.09
CA ARG A 153 -14.01 5.84 -3.27
C ARG A 153 -13.52 4.71 -4.15
N VAL A 154 -12.50 3.99 -3.70
CA VAL A 154 -11.93 2.85 -4.45
C VAL A 154 -12.97 1.79 -4.79
N GLU A 155 -13.95 1.55 -3.90
CA GLU A 155 -14.96 0.50 -4.09
C GLU A 155 -15.98 0.85 -5.19
N GLN A 156 -15.97 2.10 -5.69
CA GLN A 156 -16.74 2.51 -6.87
C GLN A 156 -16.12 2.02 -8.18
N PHE A 157 -14.94 1.41 -8.13
CA PHE A 157 -14.22 0.94 -9.30
C PHE A 157 -13.79 -0.52 -9.14
N SER A 158 -13.53 -1.16 -10.27
CA SER A 158 -12.89 -2.47 -10.34
C SER A 158 -11.82 -2.44 -11.42
N LEU A 159 -10.71 -3.15 -11.20
CA LEU A 159 -9.67 -3.35 -12.20
C LEU A 159 -9.88 -4.68 -12.91
N TYR A 160 -9.71 -4.67 -14.22
CA TYR A 160 -9.77 -5.85 -15.07
C TYR A 160 -8.44 -6.03 -15.77
N GLU A 161 -7.99 -7.27 -15.93
CA GLU A 161 -7.06 -7.61 -17.01
C GLU A 161 -7.86 -8.06 -18.23
N VAL A 162 -7.45 -7.61 -19.40
CA VAL A 162 -8.15 -7.85 -20.66
C VAL A 162 -7.15 -8.26 -21.73
N CYS A 163 -7.41 -9.39 -22.38
CA CYS A 163 -6.65 -9.86 -23.53
C CYS A 163 -7.34 -9.40 -24.82
N ARG A 164 -6.60 -8.72 -25.69
CA ARG A 164 -7.12 -8.20 -26.96
C ARG A 164 -7.39 -9.30 -28.00
N SER A 165 -6.62 -10.38 -27.95
CA SER A 165 -6.65 -11.44 -28.96
C SER A 165 -7.72 -12.50 -28.71
N GLN A 166 -8.23 -12.63 -27.47
CA GLN A 166 -9.02 -13.80 -27.06
C GLN A 166 -10.40 -13.48 -26.44
N GLU A 167 -10.94 -12.26 -26.59
CA GLU A 167 -12.15 -11.78 -25.87
C GLU A 167 -12.13 -12.05 -24.34
N TYR A 168 -10.95 -12.35 -23.79
CA TYR A 168 -10.79 -12.70 -22.39
C TYR A 168 -10.75 -11.43 -21.55
N GLN A 169 -11.55 -11.43 -20.47
CA GLN A 169 -11.50 -10.42 -19.44
C GLN A 169 -11.70 -11.06 -18.07
N ARG A 170 -10.89 -10.67 -17.09
CA ARG A 170 -11.02 -11.11 -15.70
C ARG A 170 -11.00 -9.91 -14.77
N LYS A 171 -11.99 -9.84 -13.88
CA LYS A 171 -11.99 -8.88 -12.76
C LYS A 171 -10.95 -9.35 -11.75
N LEU A 172 -10.04 -8.46 -11.37
CA LEU A 172 -9.03 -8.73 -10.34
C LEU A 172 -9.62 -8.55 -8.93
N HIS A 173 -9.11 -9.32 -7.97
CA HIS A 173 -9.45 -9.17 -6.57
C HIS A 173 -8.84 -7.87 -6.01
N PRO A 174 -9.50 -7.17 -5.08
CA PRO A 174 -8.95 -5.96 -4.43
C PRO A 174 -7.53 -6.14 -3.86
N ASP A 175 -7.24 -7.33 -3.34
CA ASP A 175 -5.94 -7.69 -2.75
C ASP A 175 -4.92 -8.25 -3.76
N ASP A 176 -5.32 -8.47 -5.02
CA ASP A 176 -4.36 -8.89 -6.05
C ASP A 176 -3.31 -7.79 -6.26
N CYS A 177 -2.07 -8.18 -6.58
CA CYS A 177 -1.00 -7.25 -6.91
C CYS A 177 -0.88 -7.09 -8.43
N PRO A 178 -1.25 -5.94 -9.04
CA PRO A 178 -1.30 -5.77 -10.49
C PRO A 178 0.05 -6.01 -11.16
N LEU A 179 1.16 -5.64 -10.50
CA LEU A 179 2.48 -5.90 -11.06
C LEU A 179 2.77 -7.40 -11.13
N SER A 180 2.38 -8.19 -10.12
CA SER A 180 2.49 -9.65 -10.15
C SER A 180 1.59 -10.27 -11.22
N VAL A 181 0.36 -9.77 -11.38
CA VAL A 181 -0.55 -10.18 -12.46
C VAL A 181 0.08 -9.93 -13.84
N GLN A 182 0.66 -8.75 -14.05
CA GLN A 182 1.31 -8.38 -15.31
C GLN A 182 2.48 -9.31 -15.65
N HIS A 183 3.25 -9.75 -14.66
CA HIS A 183 4.37 -10.69 -14.88
C HIS A 183 3.91 -12.11 -15.27
N CYS A 184 2.66 -12.47 -14.98
CA CYS A 184 2.09 -13.76 -15.34
C CYS A 184 1.50 -13.80 -16.77
N TRP A 185 1.46 -12.67 -17.48
CA TRP A 185 0.94 -12.63 -18.85
C TRP A 185 1.85 -13.40 -19.82
N THR A 186 1.26 -14.32 -20.57
CA THR A 186 1.97 -15.12 -21.60
C THR A 186 2.43 -14.26 -22.77
N SER A 187 1.63 -13.26 -23.15
CA SER A 187 1.91 -12.32 -24.24
C SER A 187 1.70 -10.87 -23.77
N PRO A 188 2.70 -10.22 -23.13
CA PRO A 188 2.51 -8.93 -22.46
C PRO A 188 1.92 -7.79 -23.32
N ASN A 189 2.11 -7.85 -24.64
CA ASN A 189 1.59 -6.85 -25.58
C ASN A 189 0.09 -7.03 -25.92
N GLU A 190 -0.47 -8.21 -25.63
CA GLU A 190 -1.88 -8.53 -25.89
C GLU A 190 -2.78 -8.23 -24.68
N PHE A 191 -2.18 -8.12 -23.50
CA PHE A 191 -2.89 -7.84 -22.26
C PHE A 191 -2.77 -6.38 -21.85
N HIS A 192 -3.79 -5.88 -21.17
CA HIS A 192 -3.78 -4.57 -20.55
C HIS A 192 -4.69 -4.53 -19.34
N PHE A 193 -4.44 -3.57 -18.44
CA PHE A 193 -5.37 -3.27 -17.37
C PHE A 193 -6.41 -2.25 -17.83
N LEU A 194 -7.66 -2.45 -17.42
CA LEU A 194 -8.80 -1.58 -17.69
C LEU A 194 -9.55 -1.32 -16.39
N ILE A 195 -9.72 -0.05 -16.01
CA ILE A 195 -10.57 0.32 -14.88
C ILE A 195 -12.01 0.54 -15.34
N ARG A 196 -12.98 0.07 -14.55
CA ARG A 196 -14.43 0.24 -14.81
C ARG A 196 -15.14 0.74 -13.56
N ARG A 197 -16.24 1.48 -13.74
CA ARG A 197 -17.14 1.91 -12.67
C ARG A 197 -18.05 0.76 -12.25
N ASN A 198 -18.24 0.59 -10.95
CA ASN A 198 -19.19 -0.34 -10.34
C ASN A 198 -20.55 0.38 -10.21
N LEU A 199 -21.51 0.06 -11.09
CA LEU A 199 -22.82 0.71 -11.11
C LEU A 199 -23.65 0.40 -9.85
N ASP A 200 -23.41 -0.76 -9.24
CA ASP A 200 -24.15 -1.23 -8.06
C ASP A 200 -23.60 -0.69 -6.74
N PHE A 201 -22.57 0.17 -6.76
CA PHE A 201 -22.04 0.75 -5.54
C PHE A 201 -23.12 1.62 -4.88
N ARG A 202 -23.75 1.08 -3.84
CA ARG A 202 -24.61 1.84 -2.94
C ARG A 202 -23.76 2.27 -1.74
N PRO A 203 -23.50 3.56 -1.54
CA PRO A 203 -22.86 4.01 -0.31
C PRO A 203 -23.73 3.51 0.83
N ARG A 204 -23.15 2.72 1.74
CA ARG A 204 -23.85 2.15 2.89
C ARG A 204 -24.45 3.32 3.67
N ARG A 205 -25.74 3.60 3.47
CA ARG A 205 -26.47 4.57 4.27
C ARG A 205 -26.40 4.04 5.69
N LYS A 206 -25.87 4.83 6.63
CA LYS A 206 -26.21 4.64 8.05
C LYS A 206 -27.70 4.92 8.14
N GLY A 207 -28.52 3.91 7.90
CA GLY A 207 -29.95 3.98 8.16
C GLY A 207 -30.16 4.20 9.67
N PRO A 208 -31.24 4.88 10.08
CA PRO A 208 -31.67 4.88 11.46
C PRO A 208 -31.81 3.42 11.92
N TRP A 209 -31.29 3.09 13.10
CA TRP A 209 -31.58 1.84 13.77
C TRP A 209 -33.11 1.67 13.86
N THR A 210 -33.68 0.77 13.08
CA THR A 210 -35.03 0.27 13.29
C THR A 210 -34.93 -0.93 14.24
N PRO A 211 -35.64 -0.95 15.38
CA PRO A 211 -35.70 -2.11 16.25
C PRO A 211 -36.20 -3.31 15.46
N GLU A 212 -35.53 -4.46 15.61
CA GLU A 212 -35.88 -5.69 14.92
C GLU A 212 -37.35 -6.07 15.18
N LEU A 213 -38.10 -6.29 14.11
CA LEU A 213 -39.39 -6.96 14.18
C LEU A 213 -39.14 -8.47 14.34
N PRO A 214 -39.88 -9.15 15.23
CA PRO A 214 -39.62 -10.53 15.59
C PRO A 214 -39.78 -11.47 14.39
N SER A 215 -38.86 -12.42 14.29
CA SER A 215 -38.78 -13.45 13.27
C SER A 215 -40.05 -14.31 13.27
N ILE A 216 -40.78 -14.34 12.16
CA ILE A 216 -41.88 -15.28 11.95
C ILE A 216 -41.28 -16.66 11.62
N PRO A 217 -41.69 -17.75 12.30
CA PRO A 217 -41.12 -19.06 12.08
C PRO A 217 -41.78 -19.83 10.91
N CYS A 218 -40.93 -20.61 10.26
CA CYS A 218 -41.17 -21.91 9.64
C CYS A 218 -41.96 -22.00 8.33
N SER A 219 -41.33 -22.63 7.32
CA SER A 219 -41.80 -23.95 6.89
C SER A 219 -40.69 -24.72 6.17
N SER A 220 -40.42 -25.88 6.73
CA SER A 220 -39.61 -26.99 6.26
C SER A 220 -40.04 -27.47 4.87
N ARG A 221 -39.06 -27.70 3.98
CA ARG A 221 -39.24 -28.54 2.81
C ARG A 221 -38.05 -29.52 2.71
N GLN A 222 -38.45 -30.78 2.58
CA GLN A 222 -37.69 -32.01 2.73
C GLN A 222 -36.45 -32.10 1.82
N SER A 223 -35.37 -32.63 2.39
CA SER A 223 -34.20 -33.13 1.70
C SER A 223 -34.37 -34.62 1.36
N GLN A 224 -33.88 -35.01 0.17
CA GLN A 224 -33.60 -36.38 -0.23
C GLN A 224 -32.08 -36.48 -0.49
N PRO A 225 -31.39 -37.57 -0.07
CA PRO A 225 -29.93 -37.69 -0.21
C PRO A 225 -29.52 -38.70 -1.31
N ALA A 226 -28.38 -38.45 -1.96
CA ALA A 226 -27.47 -39.41 -2.64
C ALA A 226 -26.38 -38.59 -3.38
N THR A 227 -25.09 -38.91 -3.50
CA THR A 227 -24.21 -39.99 -3.05
C THR A 227 -22.78 -39.49 -3.31
N SER A 228 -21.84 -39.97 -2.51
CA SER A 228 -20.40 -39.76 -2.60
C SER A 228 -19.81 -40.19 -3.94
N GLN A 229 -18.75 -39.51 -4.38
CA GLN A 229 -17.57 -40.19 -4.92
C GLN A 229 -16.33 -39.30 -4.87
N GLN A 230 -15.21 -39.98 -4.63
CA GLN A 230 -13.93 -39.54 -4.14
C GLN A 230 -12.90 -39.83 -5.22
N SER A 231 -12.01 -38.88 -5.54
CA SER A 231 -10.75 -39.22 -6.21
C SER A 231 -9.66 -38.18 -5.93
N SER A 232 -8.60 -38.70 -5.35
CA SER A 232 -7.30 -38.13 -4.99
C SER A 232 -6.35 -37.90 -6.17
N LEU A 233 -5.19 -37.27 -5.86
CA LEU A 233 -3.87 -37.18 -6.56
C LEU A 233 -3.58 -35.77 -7.10
N GLN A 234 -2.37 -35.21 -7.12
CA GLN A 234 -1.10 -35.33 -6.39
C GLN A 234 -0.27 -34.06 -6.77
N ASN A 235 0.78 -33.75 -6.00
CA ASN A 235 1.70 -32.61 -6.18
C ASN A 235 2.43 -32.59 -7.54
N GLU A 236 3.05 -31.45 -7.88
CA GLU A 236 4.49 -31.30 -8.20
C GLU A 236 4.81 -29.82 -8.56
N THR A 237 5.79 -29.23 -7.89
CA THR A 237 6.45 -27.95 -8.24
C THR A 237 7.67 -28.22 -9.14
N PRO A 238 8.16 -27.22 -9.90
CA PRO A 238 9.57 -26.89 -9.72
C PRO A 238 9.93 -25.40 -9.80
N THR A 239 10.89 -25.07 -8.94
CA THR A 239 11.74 -23.88 -8.85
C THR A 239 12.62 -23.66 -10.08
N LYS A 240 12.74 -22.41 -10.55
CA LYS A 240 13.97 -21.91 -11.20
C LYS A 240 14.23 -20.44 -10.84
N SER A 241 15.30 -20.25 -10.09
CA SER A 241 16.08 -19.02 -9.92
C SER A 241 16.62 -18.51 -11.26
N LEU A 242 16.70 -17.19 -11.45
CA LEU A 242 17.96 -16.55 -11.85
C LEU A 242 17.91 -15.03 -11.71
N SER A 243 18.97 -14.53 -11.10
CA SER A 243 19.44 -13.17 -11.00
C SER A 243 19.49 -12.43 -12.35
N ASN A 244 19.00 -11.19 -12.39
CA ASN A 244 19.64 -10.16 -13.21
C ASN A 244 19.42 -8.77 -12.62
N LEU A 245 20.50 -8.25 -12.04
CA LEU A 245 20.65 -6.88 -11.58
C LEU A 245 21.05 -6.03 -12.80
N SER A 246 20.11 -5.26 -13.35
CA SER A 246 20.41 -4.21 -14.32
C SER A 246 19.89 -2.87 -13.80
N SER A 247 20.79 -1.89 -13.84
CA SER A 247 20.75 -0.55 -13.27
C SER A 247 19.63 0.33 -13.85
N TYR A 248 18.84 0.94 -12.97
CA TYR A 248 17.66 1.74 -13.32
C TYR A 248 17.89 3.22 -12.95
N ALA A 249 18.78 3.90 -13.68
CA ALA A 249 19.12 5.29 -13.40
C ALA A 249 18.34 6.34 -14.22
N ASP A 250 17.49 5.97 -15.18
CA ASP A 250 17.02 6.94 -16.20
C ASP A 250 15.50 7.16 -16.30
N TYR A 251 14.74 7.04 -15.21
CA TYR A 251 13.26 7.11 -15.29
C TYR A 251 12.61 8.27 -14.56
N GLU A 252 13.40 9.23 -14.08
CA GLU A 252 12.88 10.46 -13.46
C GLU A 252 12.22 11.44 -14.44
N ASN A 253 12.15 11.14 -15.75
CA ASN A 253 11.83 12.14 -16.77
C ASN A 253 10.56 11.93 -17.63
N TYR A 254 9.63 11.06 -17.23
CA TYR A 254 8.38 10.89 -17.99
C TYR A 254 7.16 11.41 -17.22
N PHE A 255 7.04 12.74 -17.16
CA PHE A 255 5.75 13.41 -17.09
C PHE A 255 5.33 13.77 -18.52
N TYR A 256 4.31 13.10 -19.06
CA TYR A 256 3.63 13.59 -20.26
C TYR A 256 2.34 14.31 -19.82
N ILE A 257 2.20 15.49 -20.41
CA ILE A 257 1.12 16.47 -20.31
C ILE A 257 -0.23 15.80 -20.63
#